data_AF-A0A6S7G012-F1
#
_entry.id   AF-A0A6S7G012-F1
#
_cell.length_a   1.000
_cell.length_b   1.000
_cell.length_c   1.000
_cell.angle_alpha   90.00
_cell.angle_beta   90.00
_cell.angle_gamma   90.00
#
_symmetry.space_group_name_H-M   'P 1'
#
loop_
_entity.id
_entity.type
_entity.pdbx_description
1 polymer ?
#
loop_
_entity_poly.entity_id
_entity_poly.type
_entity_poly.pdbx_seq_one_letter_code
_entity_poly.pdbx_strand_id
1 'polypeptide(L)'
;MHLTDLLSNKFPEETLESLSSDILGERLIKFYQEMKKTPTQHYSPSAHLSIRAALDRHLSALPEFNSISVIRDHKFKAANKSLNAKLKLIKAQGQGKVRHHPSISAEDIKKCYETKVFRDESPLL
;
A
#
# COMPACT_ATOMS: atom_id res chain seq x y z
N MET A 1 -9.17 3.73 37.11
CA MET A 1 -9.12 3.17 35.75
C MET A 1 -7.87 3.72 35.08
N HIS A 2 -6.83 2.91 34.92
CA HIS A 2 -5.52 3.37 34.48
C HIS A 2 -5.51 3.57 32.96
N LEU A 3 -4.81 4.58 32.43
CA LEU A 3 -4.74 4.85 30.98
C LEU A 3 -4.28 3.61 30.19
N THR A 4 -3.42 2.81 30.80
CA THR A 4 -2.92 1.53 30.28
C THR A 4 -4.03 0.50 30.10
N ASP A 5 -4.95 0.37 31.06
CA ASP A 5 -6.09 -0.55 30.97
C ASP A 5 -7.06 -0.13 29.86
N LEU A 6 -7.20 1.18 29.66
CA LEU A 6 -8.03 1.76 28.61
C LEU A 6 -7.42 1.50 27.22
N LEU A 7 -6.10 1.65 27.10
CA LEU A 7 -5.38 1.42 25.85
C LEU A 7 -5.30 -0.06 25.49
N SER A 8 -5.03 -0.96 26.44
CA SER A 8 -5.06 -2.41 26.20
C SER A 8 -6.45 -2.91 25.82
N ASN A 9 -7.52 -2.36 26.40
CA ASN A 9 -8.89 -2.70 25.97
C ASN A 9 -9.24 -2.12 24.60
N LYS A 10 -8.68 -0.97 24.24
CA LYS A 10 -8.96 -0.27 22.97
C LYS A 10 -8.13 -0.81 21.80
N PHE A 11 -6.96 -1.36 22.08
CA PHE A 11 -6.03 -1.94 21.13
C PHE A 11 -5.51 -3.26 21.70
N PRO A 12 -6.32 -4.34 21.65
CA PRO A 12 -5.84 -5.66 22.03
C PRO A 12 -4.66 -6.06 21.13
N GLU A 13 -3.66 -6.69 21.74
CA GLU A 13 -2.57 -7.36 21.02
C GLU A 13 -3.16 -8.57 20.27
N GLU A 14 -3.64 -8.33 19.05
CA GLU A 14 -4.18 -9.35 18.15
C GLU A 14 -3.08 -9.81 17.19
N THR A 15 -2.83 -11.11 17.13
CA THR A 15 -2.00 -11.70 16.07
C THR A 15 -2.83 -11.90 14.82
N LEU A 16 -2.27 -11.59 13.66
CA LEU A 16 -2.97 -11.66 12.38
C LEU A 16 -3.53 -13.06 12.11
N GLU A 17 -2.75 -14.08 12.47
CA GLU A 17 -3.02 -15.51 12.31
C GLU A 17 -4.22 -15.99 13.14
N SER A 18 -4.57 -15.27 14.22
CA SER A 18 -5.72 -15.61 15.07
C SER A 18 -7.05 -15.04 14.56
N LEU A 19 -7.01 -14.17 13.56
CA LEU A 19 -8.20 -13.44 13.10
C LEU A 19 -9.08 -14.29 12.19
N SER A 20 -10.39 -14.21 12.40
CA SER A 20 -11.35 -14.68 11.40
C SER A 20 -11.33 -13.78 10.16
N SER A 21 -11.73 -14.31 9.01
CA SER A 21 -11.81 -13.52 7.77
C SER A 21 -12.73 -12.30 7.91
N ASP A 22 -13.77 -12.38 8.74
CA ASP A 22 -14.72 -11.29 8.95
C ASP A 22 -14.09 -10.16 9.77
N ILE A 23 -13.40 -10.48 10.88
CA ILE A 23 -12.68 -9.50 11.69
C ILE A 23 -11.55 -8.87 10.86
N LEU A 24 -10.81 -9.69 10.10
CA LEU A 24 -9.79 -9.20 9.18
C LEU A 24 -10.37 -8.18 8.19
N GLY A 25 -11.55 -8.45 7.63
CA GLY A 25 -12.26 -7.52 6.75
C GLY A 25 -12.58 -6.18 7.42
N GLU A 26 -13.06 -6.20 8.66
CA GLU A 26 -13.31 -4.98 9.44
C GLU A 26 -12.03 -4.19 9.75
N ARG A 27 -10.95 -4.89 10.13
CA ARG A 27 -9.64 -4.27 10.38
C ARG A 27 -9.10 -3.61 9.10
N LEU A 28 -9.25 -4.26 7.94
CA LEU A 28 -8.84 -3.72 6.65
C LEU A 28 -9.63 -2.46 6.25
N ILE A 29 -10.93 -2.37 6.59
CA ILE A 29 -11.71 -1.13 6.36
C ILE A 29 -11.06 0.05 7.06
N LYS A 30 -10.75 -0.09 8.36
CA LYS A 30 -10.13 0.97 9.17
C LYS A 30 -8.72 1.28 8.67
N PHE A 31 -7.93 0.24 8.41
CA PHE A 31 -6.58 0.38 7.87
C PHE A 31 -6.55 1.21 6.58
N TYR A 32 -7.40 0.91 5.60
CA TYR A 32 -7.44 1.66 4.34
C TYR A 32 -7.92 3.11 4.50
N GLN A 33 -8.73 3.41 5.50
CA GLN A 33 -9.17 4.78 5.80
C GLN A 33 -8.04 5.61 6.43
N GLU A 34 -7.31 4.99 7.36
CA GLU A 34 -6.31 5.66 8.18
C GLU A 34 -4.92 5.73 7.54
N MET A 35 -4.62 4.84 6.57
CA MET A 35 -3.29 4.79 5.99
C MET A 35 -2.88 6.11 5.30
N LYS A 36 -1.70 6.58 5.68
CA LYS A 36 -1.09 7.84 5.26
C LYS A 36 0.42 7.76 5.42
N LYS A 37 1.17 8.46 4.57
CA LYS A 37 2.64 8.46 4.60
C LYS A 37 3.18 9.20 5.82
N THR A 38 2.56 10.34 6.10
CA THR A 38 2.82 11.16 7.29
C THR A 38 1.48 11.67 7.81
N PRO A 39 1.41 12.29 9.01
CA PRO A 39 0.18 12.87 9.51
C PRO A 39 -0.50 13.85 8.53
N THR A 40 0.29 14.49 7.67
CA THR A 40 -0.16 15.53 6.73
C THR A 40 -0.18 15.08 5.26
N GLN A 41 0.38 13.92 4.93
CA GLN A 41 0.55 13.48 3.54
C GLN A 41 -0.04 12.09 3.26
N HIS A 42 -0.88 11.99 2.24
CA HIS A 42 -1.36 10.70 1.72
C HIS A 42 -0.31 10.01 0.83
N TYR A 43 -0.34 8.68 0.81
CA TYR A 43 0.37 7.92 -0.22
C TYR A 43 -0.24 8.18 -1.60
N SER A 44 0.54 7.94 -2.66
CA SER A 44 0.00 7.98 -4.03
C SER A 44 -1.08 6.90 -4.24
N PRO A 45 -1.99 7.07 -5.22
CA PRO A 45 -2.95 6.03 -5.57
C PRO A 45 -2.30 4.68 -5.89
N SER A 46 -1.16 4.69 -6.57
CA SER A 46 -0.40 3.49 -6.90
C SER A 46 0.11 2.78 -5.64
N ALA A 47 0.65 3.54 -4.68
CA ALA A 47 1.14 2.98 -3.42
C ALA A 47 0.00 2.33 -2.60
N HIS A 48 -1.20 2.91 -2.58
CA HIS A 48 -2.38 2.30 -1.95
C HIS A 48 -2.69 0.92 -2.55
N LEU A 49 -2.65 0.80 -3.88
CA LEU A 49 -2.88 -0.46 -4.59
C LEU A 49 -1.74 -1.47 -4.36
N SER A 50 -0.49 -1.00 -4.35
CA SER A 50 0.67 -1.85 -4.04
C SER A 50 0.63 -2.40 -2.62
N ILE A 51 0.21 -1.59 -1.63
CA ILE A 51 0.03 -2.07 -0.24
C ILE A 51 -1.05 -3.16 -0.20
N ARG A 52 -2.19 -2.97 -0.86
CA ARG A 52 -3.22 -4.02 -0.94
C ARG A 52 -2.70 -5.30 -1.59
N ALA A 53 -1.95 -5.20 -2.69
CA ALA A 53 -1.37 -6.36 -3.36
C ALA A 53 -0.34 -7.07 -2.49
N ALA A 54 0.48 -6.33 -1.73
CA ALA A 54 1.44 -6.88 -0.79
C ALA A 54 0.73 -7.63 0.35
N LEU A 55 -0.37 -7.07 0.87
CA LEU A 55 -1.20 -7.73 1.89
C LEU A 55 -1.84 -9.02 1.35
N ASP A 56 -2.44 -8.98 0.16
CA ASP A 56 -3.03 -10.17 -0.48
C ASP A 56 -1.99 -11.29 -0.63
N ARG A 57 -0.80 -10.94 -1.14
CA ARG A 57 0.31 -11.88 -1.27
C ARG A 57 0.76 -12.44 0.07
N HIS A 58 0.95 -11.58 1.08
CA HIS A 58 1.41 -12.00 2.40
C HIS A 58 0.41 -12.95 3.06
N LEU A 59 -0.87 -12.59 3.06
CA LEU A 59 -1.95 -13.42 3.61
C LEU A 59 -2.07 -14.75 2.85
N SER A 60 -1.99 -14.74 1.52
CA SER A 60 -2.03 -15.98 0.74
C SER A 60 -0.87 -16.94 1.01
N ALA A 61 0.23 -16.44 1.60
CA ALA A 61 1.37 -17.26 2.00
C ALA A 61 1.23 -17.83 3.43
N LEU A 62 0.27 -17.34 4.23
CA LEU A 62 0.01 -17.83 5.57
C LEU A 62 -0.91 -19.06 5.53
N PRO A 63 -0.63 -20.13 6.29
CA PRO A 63 -1.47 -21.33 6.33
C PRO A 63 -2.95 -21.05 6.64
N GLU A 64 -3.22 -20.07 7.50
CA GLU A 64 -4.55 -19.69 7.98
C GLU A 64 -5.37 -18.96 6.92
N PHE A 65 -4.70 -18.36 5.92
CA PHE A 65 -5.31 -17.48 4.92
C PHE A 65 -4.99 -17.88 3.47
N ASN A 66 -4.36 -19.04 3.25
CA ASN A 66 -3.93 -19.48 1.92
C ASN A 66 -5.08 -19.65 0.91
N SER A 67 -6.32 -19.80 1.38
CA SER A 67 -7.52 -19.98 0.57
C SER A 67 -8.32 -18.69 0.38
N ILE A 68 -7.87 -17.56 0.94
CA ILE A 68 -8.58 -16.28 0.84
C ILE A 68 -7.80 -15.27 0.00
N SER A 69 -8.51 -14.37 -0.67
CA SER A 69 -7.93 -13.23 -1.36
C SER A 69 -8.65 -11.95 -0.97
N VAL A 70 -7.95 -11.03 -0.31
CA VAL A 70 -8.49 -9.73 0.11
C VAL A 70 -8.87 -8.84 -1.07
N ILE A 71 -8.39 -9.16 -2.27
CA ILE A 71 -8.75 -8.47 -3.52
C ILE A 71 -10.02 -9.06 -4.14
N ARG A 72 -10.15 -10.39 -4.16
CA ARG A 72 -11.16 -11.09 -4.98
C ARG A 72 -12.37 -11.56 -4.18
N ASP A 73 -12.19 -11.93 -2.90
CA ASP A 73 -13.27 -12.51 -2.12
C ASP A 73 -14.35 -11.50 -1.74
N HIS A 74 -15.60 -11.95 -1.82
CA HIS A 74 -16.78 -11.15 -1.50
C HIS A 74 -16.79 -10.64 -0.05
N LYS A 75 -16.20 -11.38 0.89
CA LYS A 75 -16.06 -11.01 2.31
C LYS A 75 -15.32 -9.67 2.47
N PHE A 76 -14.38 -9.36 1.58
CA PHE A 76 -13.58 -8.13 1.62
C PHE A 76 -14.16 -7.01 0.73
N LYS A 77 -15.37 -7.16 0.19
CA LYS A 77 -16.00 -6.16 -0.68
C LYS A 77 -16.18 -4.81 0.03
N ALA A 78 -16.51 -4.81 1.31
CA ALA A 78 -16.64 -3.59 2.12
C ALA A 78 -15.27 -2.88 2.29
N ALA A 79 -14.21 -3.63 2.59
CA ALA A 79 -12.85 -3.11 2.66
C ALA A 79 -12.40 -2.51 1.32
N ASN A 80 -12.63 -3.21 0.21
CA ASN A 80 -12.31 -2.72 -1.13
C ASN A 80 -13.11 -1.46 -1.51
N LYS A 81 -14.38 -1.36 -1.10
CA LYS A 81 -15.18 -0.15 -1.27
C LYS A 81 -14.59 1.03 -0.49
N SER A 82 -14.15 0.80 0.75
CA SER A 82 -13.48 1.79 1.58
C SER A 82 -12.19 2.32 0.92
N LEU A 83 -11.34 1.41 0.43
CA LEU A 83 -10.13 1.76 -0.30
C LEU A 83 -10.43 2.59 -1.55
N ASN A 84 -11.43 2.17 -2.35
CA ASN A 84 -11.83 2.91 -3.54
C ASN A 84 -12.35 4.31 -3.23
N ALA A 85 -13.09 4.48 -2.12
CA ALA A 85 -13.52 5.80 -1.66
C ALA A 85 -12.32 6.69 -1.28
N LYS A 86 -11.34 6.14 -0.54
CA LYS A 86 -10.08 6.83 -0.22
C LYS A 86 -9.33 7.26 -1.49
N LEU A 87 -9.20 6.36 -2.47
CA LEU A 87 -8.55 6.66 -3.75
C LEU A 87 -9.26 7.79 -4.52
N LYS A 88 -10.60 7.81 -4.52
CA LYS A 88 -11.38 8.89 -5.13
C LYS A 88 -11.13 10.22 -4.43
N LEU A 89 -11.07 10.24 -3.10
CA LEU A 89 -10.77 11.44 -2.32
C LEU A 89 -9.38 11.99 -2.66
N ILE A 90 -8.35 11.14 -2.70
CA ILE A 90 -6.98 11.53 -3.05
C ILE A 90 -6.90 12.11 -4.46
N LYS A 91 -7.63 11.51 -5.42
CA LYS A 91 -7.72 12.03 -6.78
C LYS A 91 -8.44 13.39 -6.83
N ALA A 92 -9.54 13.55 -6.10
CA ALA A 92 -10.29 14.81 -6.02
C ALA A 92 -9.46 15.93 -5.40
N GLN A 93 -8.56 15.61 -4.46
CA GLN A 93 -7.59 16.55 -3.86
C GLN A 93 -6.41 16.89 -4.79
N GLY A 94 -6.38 16.40 -6.04
CA GLY A 94 -5.31 16.66 -7.00
C GLY A 94 -4.02 15.87 -6.76
N GLN A 95 -3.96 15.05 -5.69
CA GLN A 95 -2.80 14.24 -5.32
C GLN A 95 -2.67 12.93 -6.13
N GLY A 96 -3.60 12.68 -7.05
CA GLY A 96 -3.58 11.53 -7.96
C GLY A 96 -2.83 11.76 -9.28
N LYS A 97 -2.28 12.95 -9.51
CA LYS A 97 -1.60 13.28 -10.78
C LYS A 97 -0.24 12.57 -10.84
N VAL A 98 -0.05 11.72 -11.84
CA VAL A 98 1.25 11.11 -12.14
C VAL A 98 2.15 12.21 -12.70
N ARG A 99 3.23 12.51 -11.99
CA ARG A 99 4.25 13.44 -12.46
C ARG A 99 5.27 12.64 -13.25
N HIS A 100 5.16 12.70 -14.57
CA HIS A 100 6.15 12.05 -15.44
C HIS A 100 7.48 12.79 -15.32
N HIS A 101 8.56 12.02 -15.20
CA HIS A 101 9.90 12.58 -15.33
C HIS A 101 10.07 13.06 -16.78
N PRO A 102 10.76 14.19 -17.01
CA PRO A 102 11.05 14.65 -18.36
C PRO A 102 11.90 13.60 -19.09
N SER A 103 11.80 13.58 -20.41
CA SER A 103 12.71 12.81 -21.25
C SER A 103 14.16 13.20 -20.93
N ILE A 104 15.07 12.23 -20.97
CA ILE A 104 16.50 12.50 -20.82
C ILE A 104 16.94 13.45 -21.95
N SER A 105 17.68 14.51 -21.59
CA SER A 105 18.21 15.47 -22.57
C SER A 105 19.41 14.89 -23.32
N ALA A 106 19.74 15.45 -24.49
CA ALA A 106 20.94 15.03 -25.23
C ALA A 106 22.22 15.30 -24.43
N GLU A 107 22.24 16.40 -23.66
CA GLU A 107 23.32 16.76 -22.75
C GLU A 107 23.46 15.76 -21.60
N ASP A 108 22.35 15.33 -21.00
CA ASP A 108 22.36 14.30 -19.96
C ASP A 108 22.85 12.95 -20.50
N ILE A 109 22.42 12.56 -21.70
CA ILE A 109 22.93 11.35 -22.39
C ILE A 109 24.44 11.45 -22.57
N LYS A 110 24.94 12.58 -23.11
CA LYS A 110 26.37 12.83 -23.35
C LYS A 110 27.15 12.71 -22.03
N LYS A 111 26.64 13.33 -20.97
CA LYS A 111 27.23 13.25 -19.63
C LYS A 111 27.26 11.82 -19.12
N CYS A 112 26.23 11.00 -19.32
CA CYS A 112 26.21 9.60 -18.90
C CYS A 112 27.29 8.76 -19.58
N TYR A 113 27.62 9.02 -20.85
CA TYR A 113 28.76 8.40 -21.54
C TYR A 113 30.11 8.92 -21.04
N GLU A 114 30.28 10.23 -20.89
CA GLU A 114 31.52 10.86 -20.41
C GLU A 114 31.87 10.45 -18.98
N THR A 115 30.86 10.42 -18.11
CA THR A 115 30.97 9.96 -16.71
C THR A 115 30.98 8.45 -16.59
N LYS A 116 30.98 7.70 -17.71
CA LYS A 116 31.20 6.26 -17.73
C LYS A 116 30.11 5.46 -16.99
N VAL A 117 28.91 6.04 -16.86
CA VAL A 117 27.70 5.39 -16.32
C VAL A 117 27.10 4.44 -17.35
N PHE A 118 27.12 4.83 -18.63
CA PHE A 118 26.81 3.94 -19.75
C PHE A 118 28.13 3.39 -20.32
N ARG A 119 28.51 2.16 -19.93
CA ARG A 119 29.62 1.40 -20.53
C ARG A 119 29.16 0.00 -20.91
N ASP A 120 29.79 -0.59 -21.93
CA ASP A 120 29.56 -1.95 -22.40
C ASP A 120 29.89 -3.05 -21.38
N GLU A 121 30.67 -2.77 -20.33
CA GLU A 121 31.11 -3.77 -19.35
C GLU A 121 30.05 -4.13 -18.28
N SER A 122 28.97 -3.36 -18.18
CA SER A 122 27.80 -3.71 -17.37
C SER A 122 26.55 -3.54 -18.23
N PRO A 123 26.20 -4.54 -19.06
CA PRO A 123 24.89 -4.53 -19.67
C PRO A 123 23.89 -4.65 -18.54
N LEU A 124 23.08 -3.61 -18.33
CA LEU A 124 21.84 -3.75 -17.58
C LEU A 124 20.86 -4.53 -18.47
N LEU A 125 21.10 -5.84 -18.57
CA LEU A 125 20.19 -6.87 -19.06
C LEU A 125 20.35 -8.10 -18.18
#